data_AF-A0A7J6PU24-F1
#
_entry.id   AF-A0A7J6PU24-F1
#
_cell.length_a   1.000
_cell.length_b   1.000
_cell.length_c   1.000
_cell.angle_alpha   90.00
_cell.angle_beta   90.00
_cell.angle_gamma   90.00
#
_symmetry.space_group_name_H-M   'P 1'
#
loop_
_entity.id
_entity.type
_entity.pdbx_description
1 polymer ?
#
loop_
_entity_poly.entity_id
_entity_poly.type
_entity_poly.pdbx_seq_one_letter_code
_entity_poly.pdbx_strand_id
1 'polypeptide(L)'
;LVFVPGPEDPAGVGGLLPIPALGDYLTQGIAKKYKGVHMCSNPVRIRMDLGGQVVEEEDGGLSNKADFIAFRSPDVCRKLYSNCIVRQLESADAATREERQRATNREFFRAISRQGHLCPVSQETQPVVWGLDHILQLYSPPNAVFICDHSVTPHEELLDDDMVFCSTGEFKRSLTDDEGFPFYVYRPFARDYRYCVERSNV
;
A
#
# COMPACT_ATOMS: atom_id res chain seq x y z
N LEU A 1 8.12 -15.32 0.33
CA LEU A 1 8.22 -14.17 -0.58
C LEU A 1 6.87 -13.98 -1.25
N VAL A 2 6.31 -12.78 -1.21
CA VAL A 2 5.03 -12.45 -1.86
C VAL A 2 5.31 -11.44 -2.96
N PHE A 3 4.88 -11.74 -4.18
CA PHE A 3 5.00 -10.84 -5.32
C PHE A 3 3.63 -10.25 -5.62
N VAL A 4 3.57 -8.91 -5.64
CA VAL A 4 2.38 -8.12 -5.94
C VAL A 4 2.63 -7.40 -7.27
N PRO A 5 1.83 -7.66 -8.32
CA PRO A 5 2.03 -7.05 -9.62
C PRO A 5 1.69 -5.56 -9.59
N GLY A 6 2.51 -4.78 -10.28
CA GLY A 6 2.27 -3.37 -10.54
C GLY A 6 1.38 -3.13 -11.77
N PRO A 7 0.93 -1.88 -11.96
CA PRO A 7 0.15 -1.46 -13.13
C PRO A 7 0.94 -1.51 -14.44
N GLU A 8 2.26 -1.38 -14.38
CA GLU A 8 3.15 -1.45 -15.55
C GLU A 8 3.57 -2.89 -15.91
N ASP A 9 3.18 -3.87 -15.09
CA ASP A 9 3.50 -5.27 -15.36
C ASP A 9 2.57 -5.86 -16.44
N PRO A 10 2.96 -6.97 -17.11
CA PRO A 10 2.16 -7.59 -18.17
C PRO A 10 0.74 -7.98 -17.77
N ALA A 11 0.51 -8.25 -16.48
CA ALA A 11 -0.81 -8.54 -15.93
C ALA A 11 -1.69 -7.28 -15.73
N GLY A 12 -1.08 -6.11 -15.60
CA GLY A 12 -1.73 -4.81 -15.32
C GLY A 12 -2.07 -3.99 -16.56
N VAL A 13 -1.87 -4.53 -17.75
CA VAL A 13 -2.13 -3.83 -19.01
C VAL A 13 -3.60 -3.38 -19.07
N GLY A 14 -3.80 -2.06 -19.25
CA GLY A 14 -5.13 -1.44 -19.29
C GLY A 14 -5.57 -0.80 -17.97
N GLY A 15 -4.77 -0.91 -16.91
CA GLY A 15 -5.03 -0.20 -15.65
C GLY A 15 -6.33 -0.64 -14.96
N LEU A 16 -6.81 -1.86 -15.23
CA LEU A 16 -7.97 -2.46 -14.57
C LEU A 16 -7.58 -2.96 -13.18
N LEU A 17 -8.40 -2.66 -12.17
CA LEU A 17 -8.29 -3.25 -10.84
C LEU A 17 -9.43 -4.26 -10.61
N PRO A 18 -9.22 -5.36 -9.87
CA PRO A 18 -7.94 -5.89 -9.39
C PRO A 18 -7.06 -6.46 -10.51
N ILE A 19 -5.73 -6.38 -10.35
CA ILE A 19 -4.76 -6.96 -11.29
C ILE A 19 -4.54 -8.44 -10.91
N PRO A 20 -4.65 -9.39 -11.85
CA PRO A 20 -4.40 -10.80 -11.58
C PRO A 20 -2.91 -11.07 -11.30
N ALA A 21 -2.62 -12.22 -10.69
CA ALA A 21 -1.25 -12.65 -10.49
C ALA A 21 -0.49 -12.82 -11.81
N LEU A 22 0.83 -12.65 -11.77
CA LEU A 22 1.70 -12.90 -12.92
C LEU A 22 1.58 -14.37 -13.37
N GLY A 23 1.43 -14.56 -14.68
CA GLY A 23 1.24 -15.89 -15.26
C GLY A 23 2.45 -16.81 -15.04
N ASP A 24 2.17 -18.11 -14.94
CA ASP A 24 3.18 -19.14 -14.65
C ASP A 24 4.36 -19.13 -15.63
N TYR A 25 4.13 -18.71 -16.88
CA TYR A 25 5.18 -18.63 -17.89
C TYR A 25 6.35 -17.72 -17.46
N LEU A 26 6.07 -16.64 -16.72
CA LEU A 26 7.08 -15.71 -16.20
C LEU A 26 7.68 -16.20 -14.89
N THR A 27 6.87 -16.87 -14.06
CA THR A 27 7.19 -17.10 -12.65
C THR A 27 7.77 -18.50 -12.41
N GLN A 28 7.68 -19.42 -13.39
CA GLN A 28 8.11 -20.81 -13.25
C GLN A 28 9.57 -20.97 -12.80
N GLY A 29 10.47 -20.13 -13.32
CA GLY A 29 11.90 -20.17 -12.96
C GLY A 29 12.14 -19.84 -11.49
N ILE A 30 11.45 -18.82 -10.98
CA ILE A 30 11.56 -18.37 -9.58
C ILE A 30 10.89 -19.38 -8.64
N ALA A 31 9.70 -19.86 -9.01
CA ALA A 31 8.94 -20.83 -8.23
C ALA A 31 9.67 -22.17 -8.09
N LYS A 32 10.43 -22.59 -9.12
CA LYS A 32 11.28 -23.80 -9.04
C LYS A 32 12.50 -23.60 -8.14
N LYS A 33 13.06 -22.39 -8.10
CA LYS A 33 14.31 -22.09 -7.37
C LYS A 33 14.08 -21.87 -5.87
N TYR A 34 12.97 -21.25 -5.49
CA TYR A 34 12.70 -20.87 -4.10
C TYR A 34 11.38 -21.44 -3.61
N LYS A 35 11.40 -22.08 -2.43
CA LYS A 35 10.19 -22.54 -1.73
C LYS A 35 9.53 -21.37 -1.00
N GLY A 36 8.20 -21.35 -0.92
CA GLY A 36 7.44 -20.29 -0.23
C GLY A 36 7.35 -18.98 -1.02
N VAL A 37 7.36 -19.06 -2.35
CA VAL A 37 7.07 -17.95 -3.25
C VAL A 37 5.59 -17.96 -3.60
N HIS A 38 4.91 -16.84 -3.37
CA HIS A 38 3.50 -16.65 -3.69
C HIS A 38 3.37 -15.52 -4.71
N MET A 39 2.79 -15.83 -5.87
CA MET A 39 2.40 -14.86 -6.88
C MET A 39 0.96 -14.48 -6.59
N CYS A 40 0.72 -13.22 -6.20
CA CYS A 40 -0.57 -12.76 -5.73
C CYS A 40 -1.19 -11.74 -6.70
N SER A 41 -2.48 -11.46 -6.53
CA SER A 41 -3.16 -10.34 -7.17
C SER A 41 -2.74 -9.01 -6.54
N ASN A 42 -3.15 -7.92 -7.17
CA ASN A 42 -3.07 -6.59 -6.59
C ASN A 42 -4.47 -5.95 -6.57
N PRO A 43 -5.01 -5.58 -5.39
CA PRO A 43 -4.40 -5.73 -4.06
C PRO A 43 -4.29 -7.19 -3.61
N VAL A 44 -3.52 -7.40 -2.53
CA VAL A 44 -3.46 -8.66 -1.80
C VAL A 44 -3.75 -8.41 -0.31
N ARG A 45 -4.53 -9.30 0.30
CA ARG A 45 -4.69 -9.39 1.76
C ARG A 45 -3.86 -10.55 2.29
N ILE A 46 -2.96 -10.26 3.23
CA ILE A 46 -2.04 -11.22 3.83
C ILE A 46 -2.45 -11.40 5.29
N ARG A 47 -2.81 -12.62 5.65
CA ARG A 47 -3.09 -13.01 7.03
C ARG A 47 -1.89 -13.77 7.58
N MET A 48 -1.28 -13.23 8.63
CA MET A 48 -0.14 -13.83 9.30
C MET A 48 -0.56 -14.35 10.67
N ASP A 49 -0.19 -15.59 10.98
CA ASP A 49 -0.31 -16.15 12.33
C ASP A 49 0.95 -15.77 13.13
N LEU A 50 0.76 -15.19 14.31
CA LEU A 50 1.83 -14.74 15.20
C LEU A 50 2.36 -15.88 16.11
N GLY A 51 1.93 -17.12 15.89
CA GLY A 51 2.56 -18.29 16.49
C GLY A 51 2.30 -18.43 18.00
N GLY A 52 1.14 -17.98 18.46
CA GLY A 52 0.72 -18.05 19.87
C GLY A 52 1.02 -16.80 20.69
N GLN A 53 1.69 -15.80 20.11
CA GLN A 53 1.73 -14.45 20.68
C GLN A 53 0.39 -13.77 20.38
N VAL A 54 -0.24 -13.23 21.42
CA VAL A 54 -1.54 -12.60 21.30
C VAL A 54 -1.36 -11.10 21.32
N VAL A 55 -1.94 -10.43 20.32
CA VAL A 55 -2.03 -8.98 20.26
C VAL A 55 -3.39 -8.60 20.82
N GLU A 56 -3.40 -7.65 21.76
CA GLU A 56 -4.64 -7.05 22.24
C GLU A 56 -5.20 -6.16 21.12
N GLU A 57 -6.43 -6.44 20.72
CA GLU A 57 -7.23 -5.56 19.86
C GLU A 57 -7.95 -4.53 20.77
N GLU A 58 -8.23 -3.34 20.24
CA GLU A 58 -8.91 -2.27 21.00
C GLU A 58 -10.29 -2.69 21.55
N ASP A 59 -10.95 -3.66 20.92
CA ASP A 59 -12.22 -4.24 21.38
C ASP A 59 -12.07 -5.20 22.59
N GLY A 60 -10.87 -5.31 23.18
CA GLY A 60 -10.56 -6.26 24.24
C GLY A 60 -10.47 -7.70 23.76
N GLY A 61 -10.49 -7.90 22.43
CA GLY A 61 -10.27 -9.17 21.76
C GLY A 61 -8.79 -9.55 21.80
N LEU A 62 -8.52 -10.82 22.08
CA LEU A 62 -7.18 -11.38 21.99
C LEU A 62 -7.05 -12.10 20.65
N SER A 63 -6.28 -11.52 19.72
CA SER A 63 -6.09 -12.09 18.38
C SER A 63 -4.64 -12.49 18.15
N ASN A 64 -4.45 -13.73 17.69
CA ASN A 64 -3.17 -14.31 17.33
C ASN A 64 -2.84 -14.04 15.86
N LYS A 65 -3.71 -13.32 15.14
CA LYS A 65 -3.66 -13.14 13.70
C LYS A 65 -3.56 -11.66 13.38
N ALA A 66 -2.68 -11.34 12.45
CA ALA A 66 -2.54 -10.00 11.93
C ALA A 66 -2.86 -9.99 10.43
N ASP A 67 -3.74 -9.09 10.03
CA ASP A 67 -4.19 -8.92 8.66
C ASP A 67 -3.56 -7.65 8.06
N PHE A 68 -2.94 -7.81 6.90
CA PHE A 68 -2.31 -6.73 6.15
C PHE A 68 -2.89 -6.65 4.76
N ILE A 69 -2.91 -5.45 4.19
CA ILE A 69 -3.24 -5.25 2.79
C ILE A 69 -2.06 -4.58 2.11
N ALA A 70 -1.63 -5.12 0.98
CA ALA A 70 -0.66 -4.47 0.12
C ALA A 70 -1.36 -4.09 -1.19
N PHE A 71 -1.28 -2.80 -1.53
CA PHE A 71 -1.91 -2.24 -2.71
C PHE A 71 -0.91 -1.43 -3.51
N ARG A 72 -0.68 -1.85 -4.75
CA ARG A 72 0.26 -1.20 -5.67
C ARG A 72 -0.50 -0.42 -6.73
N SER A 73 -0.82 0.83 -6.47
CA SER A 73 -1.43 1.73 -7.46
C SER A 73 -0.39 2.60 -8.16
N PRO A 74 -0.60 2.96 -9.44
CA PRO A 74 0.27 3.93 -10.10
C PRO A 74 0.11 5.34 -9.52
N ASP A 75 -1.14 5.78 -9.36
CA ASP A 75 -1.46 7.20 -9.13
C ASP A 75 -2.86 7.42 -8.52
N VAL A 76 -3.31 6.56 -7.60
CA VAL A 76 -4.65 6.67 -6.99
C VAL A 76 -4.78 7.94 -6.16
N CYS A 77 -3.72 8.31 -5.43
CA CYS A 77 -3.70 9.58 -4.69
C CYS A 77 -3.88 10.78 -5.66
N ARG A 78 -3.08 10.85 -6.73
CA ARG A 78 -3.22 11.88 -7.76
C ARG A 78 -4.63 11.92 -8.38
N LYS A 79 -5.20 10.77 -8.71
CA LYS A 79 -6.55 10.63 -9.30
C LYS A 79 -7.65 11.10 -8.36
N LEU A 80 -7.49 10.87 -7.06
CA LEU A 80 -8.38 11.41 -6.05
C LEU A 80 -8.32 12.95 -6.07
N TYR A 81 -7.11 13.50 -6.00
CA TYR A 81 -6.89 14.95 -5.97
C TYR A 81 -7.33 15.69 -7.23
N SER A 82 -7.23 15.07 -8.41
CA SER A 82 -7.73 15.69 -9.65
C SER A 82 -9.26 15.77 -9.69
N ASN A 83 -9.95 14.88 -8.97
CA ASN A 83 -11.41 14.79 -8.93
C ASN A 83 -12.02 15.38 -7.64
N CYS A 84 -11.21 15.93 -6.74
CA CYS A 84 -11.70 16.63 -5.56
C CYS A 84 -12.39 17.95 -5.95
N ILE A 85 -13.66 18.10 -5.59
CA ILE A 85 -14.43 19.34 -5.78
C ILE A 85 -13.85 20.46 -4.90
N VAL A 86 -13.53 20.14 -3.65
CA VAL A 86 -12.96 21.07 -2.68
C VAL A 86 -11.52 20.68 -2.44
N ARG A 87 -10.59 21.56 -2.82
CA ARG A 87 -9.20 21.44 -2.38
C ARG A 87 -9.10 21.98 -0.96
N GLN A 88 -8.59 21.16 -0.03
CA GLN A 88 -8.49 21.57 1.36
C GLN A 88 -7.45 22.68 1.55
N LEU A 89 -7.82 23.68 2.34
CA LEU A 89 -7.02 24.88 2.64
C LEU A 89 -5.70 24.56 3.36
N GLU A 90 -5.63 23.47 4.14
CA GLU A 90 -4.40 23.03 4.82
C GLU A 90 -3.26 22.75 3.82
N SER A 91 -3.59 22.34 2.60
CA SER A 91 -2.60 22.16 1.52
C SER A 91 -2.20 23.48 0.81
N ALA A 92 -2.93 24.57 1.04
CA ALA A 92 -2.69 25.87 0.43
C ALA A 92 -1.85 26.79 1.33
N ASP A 93 -1.97 26.65 2.64
CA ASP A 93 -1.24 27.46 3.64
C ASP A 93 0.20 26.95 3.91
N ALA A 94 0.56 25.77 3.38
CA ALA A 94 1.89 25.18 3.52
C ALA A 94 2.96 25.96 2.74
N ALA A 95 4.01 26.39 3.42
CA ALA A 95 5.10 27.18 2.83
C ALA A 95 6.07 26.32 2.00
N THR A 96 6.29 25.07 2.41
CA THR A 96 7.24 24.15 1.75
C THR A 96 6.53 23.09 0.90
N ARG A 97 7.13 22.70 -0.24
CA ARG A 97 6.61 21.63 -1.11
C ARG A 97 6.41 20.31 -0.38
N GLU A 98 7.30 19.98 0.55
CA GLU A 98 7.24 18.74 1.35
C GLU A 98 6.09 18.75 2.35
N GLU A 99 5.85 19.88 3.02
CA GLU A 99 4.73 20.05 3.95
C GLU A 99 3.39 19.94 3.24
N ARG A 100 3.31 20.52 2.04
CA ARG A 100 2.13 20.39 1.18
C ARG A 100 1.86 18.94 0.80
N GLN A 101 2.91 18.19 0.47
CA GLN A 101 2.79 16.78 0.15
C GLN A 101 2.39 15.95 1.37
N ARG A 102 2.86 16.30 2.57
CA ARG A 102 2.46 15.66 3.83
C ARG A 102 0.98 15.82 4.13
N ALA A 103 0.48 17.05 4.03
CA ALA A 103 -0.95 17.31 4.17
C ALA A 103 -1.76 16.53 3.12
N THR A 104 -1.23 16.45 1.90
CA THR A 104 -1.85 15.71 0.80
C THR A 104 -1.97 14.22 1.09
N ASN A 105 -0.94 13.55 1.62
CA ASN A 105 -1.09 12.11 1.87
C ASN A 105 -1.91 11.83 3.12
N ARG A 106 -1.84 12.69 4.15
CA ARG A 106 -2.71 12.57 5.32
C ARG A 106 -4.18 12.58 4.94
N GLU A 107 -4.60 13.53 4.11
CA GLU A 107 -5.99 13.61 3.66
C GLU A 107 -6.36 12.46 2.71
N PHE A 108 -5.40 11.94 1.95
CA PHE A 108 -5.59 10.74 1.13
C PHE A 108 -5.86 9.49 1.98
N PHE A 109 -5.04 9.24 3.01
CA PHE A 109 -5.26 8.12 3.93
C PHE A 109 -6.57 8.26 4.69
N ARG A 110 -6.91 9.47 5.12
CA ARG A 110 -8.18 9.77 5.77
C ARG A 110 -9.38 9.50 4.85
N ALA A 111 -9.26 9.80 3.56
CA ALA A 111 -10.29 9.50 2.57
C ALA A 111 -10.50 7.98 2.43
N ILE A 112 -9.42 7.22 2.23
CA ILE A 112 -9.48 5.75 2.10
C ILE A 112 -10.05 5.12 3.37
N SER A 113 -9.58 5.54 4.55
CA SER A 113 -10.06 5.05 5.84
C SER A 113 -11.57 5.26 5.99
N ARG A 114 -12.04 6.49 5.74
CA ARG A 114 -13.47 6.85 5.86
C ARG A 114 -14.37 6.17 4.83
N GLN A 115 -13.87 5.98 3.62
CA GLN A 115 -14.63 5.35 2.54
C GLN A 115 -14.61 3.82 2.64
N GLY A 116 -13.66 3.24 3.38
CA GLY A 116 -13.50 1.79 3.50
C GLY A 116 -13.19 1.13 2.15
N HIS A 117 -12.56 1.85 1.22
CA HIS A 117 -12.26 1.38 -0.14
C HIS A 117 -10.89 1.88 -0.60
N LEU A 118 -10.06 0.98 -1.13
CA LEU A 118 -8.69 1.30 -1.58
C LEU A 118 -8.65 2.27 -2.78
N CYS A 119 -9.70 2.28 -3.59
CA CYS A 119 -9.79 3.07 -4.81
C CYS A 119 -11.10 3.88 -4.85
N PRO A 120 -11.24 4.96 -4.07
CA PRO A 120 -12.49 5.71 -3.96
C PRO A 120 -12.59 6.80 -5.03
N VAL A 121 -12.45 6.40 -6.29
CA VAL A 121 -12.56 7.30 -7.45
C VAL A 121 -13.58 6.73 -8.43
N SER A 122 -14.10 7.58 -9.31
CA SER A 122 -15.03 7.15 -10.35
C SER A 122 -14.39 6.11 -11.28
N GLN A 123 -15.20 5.17 -11.77
CA GLN A 123 -14.79 4.14 -12.71
C GLN A 123 -14.27 4.69 -14.05
N GLU A 124 -14.68 5.90 -14.41
CA GLU A 124 -14.16 6.61 -15.58
C GLU A 124 -12.68 7.00 -15.41
N THR A 125 -12.26 7.29 -14.18
CA THR A 125 -10.87 7.65 -13.86
C THR A 125 -10.03 6.40 -13.60
N GLN A 126 -10.59 5.42 -12.89
CA GLN A 126 -9.92 4.17 -12.56
C GLN A 126 -10.91 3.02 -12.74
N PRO A 127 -10.83 2.25 -13.84
CA PRO A 127 -11.78 1.20 -14.10
C PRO A 127 -11.56 0.03 -13.13
N VAL A 128 -12.66 -0.42 -12.53
CA VAL A 128 -12.69 -1.58 -11.63
C VAL A 128 -13.57 -2.65 -12.26
N VAL A 129 -13.11 -3.90 -12.20
CA VAL A 129 -13.90 -5.06 -12.60
C VAL A 129 -15.05 -5.22 -11.61
N TRP A 130 -16.29 -4.96 -12.04
CA TRP A 130 -17.46 -4.92 -11.18
C TRP A 130 -17.65 -6.17 -10.32
N GLY A 131 -17.43 -7.36 -10.90
CA GLY A 131 -17.55 -8.63 -10.17
C GLY A 131 -16.51 -8.83 -9.05
N LEU A 132 -15.42 -8.05 -9.07
CA LEU A 132 -14.29 -8.16 -8.14
C LEU A 132 -14.09 -6.89 -7.30
N ASP A 133 -15.07 -5.99 -7.27
CA ASP A 133 -15.02 -4.74 -6.49
C ASP A 133 -14.83 -4.98 -4.99
N HIS A 134 -15.43 -6.06 -4.48
CA HIS A 134 -15.30 -6.50 -3.08
C HIS A 134 -13.86 -6.74 -2.61
N ILE A 135 -12.91 -6.97 -3.53
CA ILE A 135 -11.49 -7.17 -3.21
C ILE A 135 -10.81 -5.86 -2.80
N LEU A 136 -11.32 -4.72 -3.28
CA LEU A 136 -10.81 -3.38 -2.96
C LEU A 136 -11.43 -2.80 -1.69
N GLN A 137 -12.46 -3.46 -1.13
CA GLN A 137 -13.15 -3.04 0.08
C GLN A 137 -12.36 -3.42 1.35
N LEU A 138 -12.36 -2.53 2.33
CA LEU A 138 -11.74 -2.70 3.64
C LEU A 138 -12.74 -3.27 4.68
N TYR A 139 -13.70 -4.09 4.27
CA TYR A 139 -14.86 -4.56 5.08
C TYR A 139 -14.53 -5.47 6.29
N SER A 140 -13.26 -5.57 6.67
CA SER A 140 -12.83 -5.94 8.01
C SER A 140 -11.52 -5.18 8.19
N PRO A 141 -11.45 -4.23 9.14
CA PRO A 141 -10.33 -3.31 9.23
C PRO A 141 -9.03 -4.10 9.39
N PRO A 142 -8.06 -3.96 8.46
CA PRO A 142 -6.77 -4.61 8.59
C PRO A 142 -5.92 -3.89 9.63
N ASN A 143 -4.96 -4.59 10.24
CA ASN A 143 -4.03 -3.95 11.17
C ASN A 143 -3.10 -2.94 10.47
N ALA A 144 -2.72 -3.23 9.21
CA ALA A 144 -1.96 -2.29 8.41
C ALA A 144 -2.30 -2.36 6.91
N VAL A 145 -2.29 -1.19 6.26
CA VAL A 145 -2.45 -1.02 4.82
C VAL A 145 -1.19 -0.39 4.24
N PHE A 146 -0.49 -1.16 3.42
CA PHE A 146 0.67 -0.70 2.67
C PHE A 146 0.23 -0.22 1.29
N ILE A 147 0.30 1.09 1.09
CA ILE A 147 0.03 1.72 -0.19
C ILE A 147 1.37 2.01 -0.86
N CYS A 148 1.59 1.36 -1.99
CA CYS A 148 2.76 1.56 -2.83
C CYS A 148 2.35 2.45 -4.01
N ASP A 149 2.45 3.77 -3.87
CA ASP A 149 2.09 4.74 -4.93
C ASP A 149 3.28 5.67 -5.23
N HIS A 150 3.43 6.09 -6.49
CA HIS A 150 4.46 7.04 -6.92
C HIS A 150 4.20 8.47 -6.46
N SER A 151 2.92 8.81 -6.31
CA SER A 151 2.44 10.15 -5.99
C SER A 151 2.44 10.48 -4.50
N VAL A 152 2.72 9.50 -3.65
CA VAL A 152 2.71 9.60 -2.19
C VAL A 152 4.16 9.65 -1.70
N THR A 153 4.47 10.56 -0.78
CA THR A 153 5.83 10.61 -0.21
C THR A 153 6.10 9.38 0.67
N PRO A 154 7.33 8.86 0.64
CA PRO A 154 7.76 7.84 1.60
C PRO A 154 7.67 8.40 3.03
N HIS A 155 7.41 7.54 4.03
CA HIS A 155 7.43 7.83 5.49
C HIS A 155 6.19 8.44 6.14
N GLU A 156 5.07 8.53 5.45
CA GLU A 156 3.87 9.04 6.08
C GLU A 156 2.99 7.93 6.62
N GLU A 157 2.64 8.11 7.88
CA GLU A 157 1.77 7.25 8.65
C GLU A 157 0.53 8.03 9.07
N LEU A 158 -0.62 7.38 8.94
CA LEU A 158 -1.83 7.78 9.63
C LEU A 158 -2.24 6.60 10.50
N LEU A 159 -2.25 6.83 11.82
CA LEU A 159 -2.99 5.97 12.75
C LEU A 159 -4.40 6.54 12.85
N ASP A 160 -5.34 5.88 12.19
CA ASP A 160 -6.78 6.14 12.29
C ASP A 160 -7.44 4.83 12.74
N ASP A 161 -8.23 4.87 13.81
CA ASP A 161 -9.07 3.77 14.30
C ASP A 161 -8.36 2.40 14.26
N ASP A 162 -7.19 2.32 14.92
CA ASP A 162 -6.40 1.10 15.09
C ASP A 162 -5.76 0.49 13.81
N MET A 163 -5.93 1.17 12.67
CA MET A 163 -5.33 0.82 11.39
C MET A 163 -4.11 1.69 11.08
N VAL A 164 -3.01 1.04 10.69
CA VAL A 164 -1.79 1.73 10.27
C VAL A 164 -1.77 1.87 8.75
N PHE A 165 -1.89 3.09 8.22
CA PHE A 165 -1.61 3.34 6.81
C PHE A 165 -0.14 3.68 6.60
N CYS A 166 0.53 3.00 5.69
CA CYS A 166 1.92 3.28 5.34
C CYS A 166 2.08 3.50 3.84
N SER A 167 2.70 4.62 3.48
CA SER A 167 3.25 4.80 2.13
C SER A 167 4.62 4.13 2.03
N THR A 168 4.72 3.08 1.22
CA THR A 168 6.02 2.57 0.80
C THR A 168 6.37 3.24 -0.52
N GLY A 169 7.23 4.25 -0.48
CA GLY A 169 7.64 5.00 -1.67
C GLY A 169 8.40 4.17 -2.70
N GLU A 170 8.95 4.83 -3.70
CA GLU A 170 9.69 4.17 -4.77
C GLU A 170 11.06 3.63 -4.33
N PHE A 171 11.30 2.34 -4.55
CA PHE A 171 12.61 1.73 -4.31
C PHE A 171 13.71 2.24 -5.25
N LYS A 172 13.36 2.58 -6.52
CA LYS A 172 14.34 2.95 -7.57
C LYS A 172 14.80 4.41 -7.54
N ARG A 173 14.09 5.29 -6.82
CA ARG A 173 14.33 6.74 -6.90
C ARG A 173 15.71 7.15 -6.35
N SER A 174 16.38 6.27 -5.61
CA SER A 174 17.69 6.47 -5.00
C SER A 174 18.90 6.16 -5.90
N LEU A 175 18.71 6.10 -7.22
CA LEU A 175 19.81 5.90 -8.18
C LEU A 175 20.75 7.12 -8.32
N THR A 176 20.46 8.23 -7.64
CA THR A 176 21.44 9.29 -7.38
C THR A 176 22.34 8.86 -6.23
N ASP A 177 23.63 8.70 -6.51
CA ASP A 177 24.67 7.94 -5.79
C ASP A 177 24.81 8.14 -4.25
N ASP A 178 24.11 9.10 -3.64
CA ASP A 178 24.28 9.45 -2.22
C ASP A 178 23.17 8.90 -1.27
N GLU A 179 21.98 8.53 -1.76
CA GLU A 179 20.82 8.28 -0.88
C GLU A 179 20.52 6.82 -0.50
N GLY A 180 21.12 5.81 -1.15
CA GLY A 180 20.94 4.39 -0.78
C GLY A 180 19.51 3.86 -0.98
N PHE A 181 19.29 2.54 -0.97
CA PHE A 181 18.02 1.92 -1.32
C PHE A 181 17.02 1.93 -0.16
N PRO A 182 15.88 2.66 -0.26
CA PRO A 182 14.91 2.76 0.82
C PRO A 182 14.01 1.52 0.88
N PHE A 183 13.87 0.90 2.06
CA PHE A 183 12.89 -0.15 2.30
C PHE A 183 12.31 -0.05 3.72
N TYR A 184 11.18 -0.71 3.93
CA TYR A 184 10.43 -0.66 5.18
C TYR A 184 10.37 -2.02 5.85
N VAL A 185 10.54 -2.03 7.16
CA VAL A 185 10.39 -3.22 7.99
C VAL A 185 9.25 -2.97 8.97
N TYR A 186 8.13 -3.64 8.73
CA TYR A 186 7.00 -3.62 9.65
C TYR A 186 7.10 -4.80 10.63
N ARG A 187 6.96 -4.50 11.93
CA ARG A 187 6.89 -5.50 13.00
C ARG A 187 5.44 -5.62 13.47
N PRO A 188 4.75 -6.72 13.14
CA PRO A 188 3.33 -6.84 13.41
C PRO A 188 2.99 -6.92 14.90
N PHE A 189 3.86 -7.52 15.71
CA PHE A 189 3.65 -7.62 17.16
C PHE A 189 3.71 -6.27 17.87
N ALA A 190 4.69 -5.43 17.51
CA ALA A 190 4.85 -4.12 18.12
C ALA A 190 4.03 -3.02 17.43
N ARG A 191 3.36 -3.36 16.31
CA ARG A 191 2.78 -2.42 15.34
C ARG A 191 3.78 -1.29 14.97
N ASP A 192 5.07 -1.60 14.97
CA ASP A 192 6.17 -0.66 14.74
C ASP A 192 6.68 -0.79 13.31
N TYR A 193 6.94 0.33 12.65
CA TYR A 193 7.54 0.37 11.32
C TYR A 193 8.90 1.04 11.39
N ARG A 194 9.90 0.44 10.75
CA ARG A 194 11.23 1.03 10.64
C ARG A 194 11.56 1.34 9.21
N TYR A 195 11.99 2.57 8.99
CA TYR A 195 12.67 2.93 7.77
C TYR A 195 14.10 2.40 7.81
N CYS A 196 14.47 1.67 6.76
CA CYS A 196 15.83 1.21 6.56
C CYS A 196 16.31 1.68 5.18
N VAL A 197 17.57 2.09 5.13
CA VAL A 197 18.25 2.43 3.88
C VAL A 197 19.42 1.50 3.74
N GLU A 198 19.43 0.69 2.69
CA GLU A 198 20.57 -0.15 2.36
C GLU A 198 21.55 0.65 1.51
N ARG A 199 22.75 0.90 2.04
CA ARG A 199 23.85 1.45 1.24
C ARG A 199 24.61 0.29 0.64
N SER A 200 24.76 0.29 -0.69
CA SER A 200 25.64 -0.67 -1.34
C SER A 200 27.08 -0.39 -0.91
N ASN A 201 27.65 -1.25 -0.06
CA ASN A 201 29.08 -1.28 0.20
C ASN A 201 29.76 -1.84 -1.06
N VAL A 202 30.06 -0.98 -2.03
CA VAL A 202 31.00 -1.27 -3.13
C VAL A 202 32.19 -0.35 -2.97
#